data_AF-A0A927MST4-F1
#
_entry.id   AF-A0A927MST4-F1
#
_cell.length_a   1.000
_cell.length_b   1.000
_cell.length_c   1.000
_cell.angle_alpha   90.00
_cell.angle_beta   90.00
_cell.angle_gamma   90.00
#
_symmetry.space_group_name_H-M   'P 1'
#
loop_
_entity.id
_entity.type
_entity.pdbx_description
1 polymer ?
#
loop_
_entity_poly.entity_id
_entity_poly.type
_entity_poly.pdbx_seq_one_letter_code
_entity_poly.pdbx_strand_id
1 'polypeptide(L)'
;MRFVEWVTVYDLRRDRQRIDAVQEATLHRPGYGLDPNPAVLGTDEWWRAVADGRIPSRVDEGVVGHVRWGSMGDWPEWTLRRDDGQERTWTREGDHTRYVDGLRARIRVITVRWKPDSPSVLQLGQDPEHDMLIAVELEASDHRSDRLGPGPFPGAYDDLAPRRTLIGYHDRARIAACARTSRESVPDEPQIAVDSFCGQRHEAF
;
A
#
# COMPACT_ATOMS: atom_id res chain seq x y z
N MET A 1 25.97 20.31 -9.49
CA MET A 1 24.94 19.65 -8.67
C MET A 1 23.68 20.50 -8.80
N ARG A 2 22.61 20.01 -9.42
CA ARG A 2 21.34 20.76 -9.47
C ARG A 2 20.65 20.60 -8.12
N PHE A 3 20.22 21.71 -7.52
CA PHE A 3 19.40 21.67 -6.32
C PHE A 3 17.99 21.29 -6.75
N VAL A 4 17.45 20.21 -6.17
CA VAL A 4 16.06 19.80 -6.37
C VAL A 4 15.24 20.48 -5.30
N GLU A 5 14.25 21.27 -5.72
CA GLU A 5 13.22 21.78 -4.81
C GLU A 5 12.20 20.66 -4.57
N TRP A 6 11.91 20.38 -3.30
CA TRP A 6 11.01 19.30 -2.89
C TRP A 6 9.68 19.87 -2.42
N VAL A 7 8.58 19.26 -2.87
CA VAL A 7 7.23 19.56 -2.42
C VAL A 7 6.63 18.33 -1.76
N THR A 8 6.18 18.47 -0.51
CA THR A 8 5.42 17.44 0.19
C THR A 8 4.03 17.31 -0.42
N VAL A 9 3.77 16.18 -1.08
CA VAL A 9 2.46 15.86 -1.67
C VAL A 9 1.57 15.16 -0.66
N TYR A 10 2.16 14.34 0.21
CA TYR A 10 1.45 13.59 1.22
C TYR A 10 2.27 13.47 2.50
N ASP A 11 1.58 13.58 3.64
CA ASP A 11 2.12 13.37 4.98
C ASP A 11 1.02 12.75 5.85
N LEU A 12 1.20 11.49 6.22
CA LEU A 12 0.24 10.75 7.05
C LEU A 12 -0.02 11.46 8.39
N ARG A 13 0.95 12.22 8.94
CA ARG A 13 0.75 12.99 10.18
C ARG A 13 -0.38 14.00 10.06
N ARG A 14 -0.63 14.51 8.85
CA ARG A 14 -1.67 15.49 8.54
C ARG A 14 -2.97 14.82 8.12
N ASP A 15 -2.95 13.53 7.77
CA ASP A 15 -4.13 12.74 7.40
C ASP A 15 -4.78 12.12 8.64
N ARG A 16 -5.44 12.98 9.43
CA ARG A 16 -6.18 12.57 10.64
C ARG A 16 -7.25 11.55 10.33
N GLN A 17 -7.90 11.68 9.18
CA GLN A 17 -8.98 10.78 8.82
C GLN A 17 -8.50 9.35 8.62
N ARG A 18 -7.41 9.15 7.86
CA ARG A 18 -6.84 7.82 7.68
C ARG A 18 -6.33 7.25 8.99
N ILE A 19 -5.68 8.07 9.82
CA ILE A 19 -5.25 7.66 11.16
C ILE A 19 -6.45 7.17 11.96
N ASP A 20 -7.48 7.98 12.12
CA ASP A 20 -8.65 7.67 12.95
C ASP A 20 -9.36 6.40 12.45
N ALA A 21 -9.43 6.18 11.14
CA ALA A 21 -10.00 4.96 10.57
C ALA A 21 -9.19 3.69 10.84
N VAL A 22 -7.87 3.78 10.68
CA VAL A 22 -6.99 2.64 10.98
C VAL A 22 -7.02 2.35 12.47
N GLN A 23 -7.07 3.39 13.33
CA GLN A 23 -7.26 3.23 14.76
C GLN A 23 -8.60 2.57 15.09
N GLU A 24 -9.70 3.02 14.50
CA GLU A 24 -11.03 2.43 14.69
C GLU A 24 -11.04 0.93 14.34
N ALA A 25 -10.48 0.55 13.19
CA ALA A 25 -10.35 -0.85 12.81
C ALA A 25 -9.46 -1.61 13.80
N THR A 26 -8.33 -1.03 14.20
CA THR A 26 -7.36 -1.66 15.09
C THR A 26 -7.90 -1.85 16.51
N LEU A 27 -8.67 -0.92 17.05
CA LEU A 27 -9.13 -0.95 18.44
C LEU A 27 -10.48 -1.62 18.63
N HIS A 28 -11.38 -1.50 17.64
CA HIS A 28 -12.79 -1.85 17.82
C HIS A 28 -13.28 -3.00 16.93
N ARG A 29 -12.44 -3.51 16.02
CA ARG A 29 -12.81 -4.60 15.12
C ARG A 29 -11.88 -5.81 15.30
N PRO A 30 -12.34 -6.89 15.97
CA PRO A 30 -11.58 -8.14 16.08
C PRO A 30 -11.22 -8.69 14.69
N GLY A 31 -9.99 -9.15 14.49
CA GLY A 31 -9.50 -9.61 13.18
C GLY A 31 -9.31 -8.51 12.12
N TYR A 32 -9.50 -7.22 12.41
CA TYR A 32 -9.27 -6.15 11.44
C TYR A 32 -8.28 -5.11 11.98
N GLY A 33 -7.64 -4.39 11.06
CA GLY A 33 -6.65 -3.36 11.39
C GLY A 33 -5.24 -3.92 11.65
N LEU A 34 -4.37 -3.06 12.17
CA LEU A 34 -2.96 -3.36 12.38
C LEU A 34 -2.73 -3.98 13.76
N ASP A 35 -1.58 -4.65 13.92
CA ASP A 35 -1.06 -4.98 15.24
C ASP A 35 -0.71 -3.67 15.97
N PRO A 36 -1.28 -3.41 17.16
CA PRO A 36 -1.02 -2.19 17.91
C PRO A 36 0.34 -2.20 18.64
N ASN A 37 1.17 -3.23 18.48
CA ASN A 37 2.52 -3.26 19.05
C ASN A 37 3.55 -2.70 18.05
N PRO A 38 4.49 -1.83 18.48
CA PRO A 38 4.70 -1.34 19.85
C PRO A 38 3.78 -0.17 20.26
N ALA A 39 3.00 0.41 19.35
CA ALA A 39 2.06 1.47 19.64
C ALA A 39 0.93 1.54 18.60
N VAL A 40 -0.20 2.16 18.96
CA VAL A 40 -1.33 2.38 18.06
C VAL A 40 -0.99 3.45 17.00
N LEU A 41 -1.23 3.14 15.73
CA LEU A 41 -0.90 4.00 14.59
C LEU A 41 -1.33 5.46 14.79
N GLY A 42 -0.44 6.39 14.52
CA GLY A 42 -0.72 7.83 14.53
C GLY A 42 -0.76 8.50 15.91
N THR A 43 -0.62 7.74 17.01
CA THR A 43 -0.40 8.31 18.35
C THR A 43 1.00 8.90 18.48
N ASP A 44 1.24 9.78 19.46
CA ASP A 44 2.59 10.33 19.71
C ASP A 44 3.61 9.25 20.04
N GLU A 45 3.19 8.21 20.76
CA GLU A 45 4.04 7.06 21.07
C GLU A 45 4.45 6.30 19.80
N TRP A 46 3.53 6.16 18.86
CA TRP A 46 3.80 5.54 17.57
C TRP A 46 4.75 6.37 16.72
N TRP A 47 4.58 7.70 16.67
CA TRP A 47 5.53 8.57 15.98
C TRP A 47 6.91 8.56 16.62
N ARG A 48 6.99 8.46 17.96
CA ARG A 48 8.25 8.23 18.68
C ARG A 48 8.87 6.89 18.30
N ALA A 49 8.08 5.81 18.25
CA ALA A 49 8.54 4.48 17.87
C ALA A 49 9.07 4.41 16.42
N VAL A 50 8.49 5.18 15.49
CA VAL A 50 9.05 5.35 14.14
C VAL A 50 10.37 6.13 14.18
N ALA A 51 10.46 7.18 14.99
CA ALA A 51 11.64 8.04 15.07
C ALA A 51 12.84 7.37 15.76
N ASP A 52 12.60 6.53 16.77
CA ASP A 52 13.63 5.80 17.52
C ASP A 52 13.97 4.42 16.91
N GLY A 53 13.27 4.02 15.84
CA GLY A 53 13.55 2.79 15.09
C GLY A 53 12.89 1.52 15.63
N ARG A 54 12.07 1.60 16.68
CA ARG A 54 11.26 0.45 17.14
C ARG A 54 10.25 -0.01 16.08
N ILE A 55 9.77 0.91 15.24
CA ILE A 55 9.02 0.59 14.02
C ILE A 55 9.96 0.79 12.84
N PRO A 56 10.31 -0.28 12.09
CA PRO A 56 11.19 -0.17 10.94
C PRO A 56 10.65 0.84 9.92
N SER A 57 11.51 1.77 9.53
CA SER A 57 11.20 2.72 8.47
C SER A 57 12.40 2.90 7.55
N ARG A 58 12.13 3.20 6.29
CA ARG A 58 13.16 3.52 5.30
C ARG A 58 12.70 4.67 4.41
N VAL A 59 13.69 5.31 3.79
CA VAL A 59 13.48 6.30 2.75
C VAL A 59 13.91 5.68 1.44
N ASP A 60 12.98 5.62 0.50
CA ASP A 60 13.26 5.18 -0.86
C ASP A 60 13.27 6.41 -1.78
N GLU A 61 14.34 6.56 -2.54
CA GLU A 61 14.51 7.63 -3.53
C GLU A 61 14.55 7.05 -4.95
N GLY A 62 14.07 7.81 -5.91
CA GLY A 62 14.05 7.40 -7.31
C GLY A 62 13.37 8.43 -8.20
N VAL A 63 12.78 7.93 -9.27
CA VAL A 63 12.04 8.70 -10.27
C VAL A 63 10.63 8.12 -10.39
N VAL A 64 9.64 8.99 -10.57
CA VAL A 64 8.29 8.58 -10.95
C VAL A 64 8.36 7.90 -12.32
N GLY A 65 8.09 6.60 -12.37
CA GLY A 65 8.10 5.78 -13.57
C GLY A 65 6.84 6.00 -14.40
N HIS A 66 5.80 5.22 -14.11
CA HIS A 66 4.51 5.31 -14.77
C HIS A 66 3.44 5.80 -13.81
N VAL A 67 2.67 6.80 -14.21
CA VAL A 67 1.44 7.24 -13.54
C VAL A 67 0.24 6.73 -14.33
N ARG A 68 -0.66 6.00 -13.67
CA ARG A 68 -1.78 5.34 -14.34
C ARG A 68 -3.02 5.22 -13.47
N TRP A 69 -4.09 4.74 -14.09
CA TRP A 69 -5.30 4.28 -13.41
C TRP A 69 -5.35 2.75 -13.52
N GLY A 70 -5.05 2.07 -12.42
CA GLY A 70 -5.16 0.62 -12.29
C GLY A 70 -6.60 0.16 -12.04
N SER A 71 -6.75 -1.15 -11.78
CA SER A 71 -8.08 -1.80 -11.61
C SER A 71 -8.96 -1.59 -12.86
N MET A 72 -10.24 -1.27 -12.69
CA MET A 72 -11.18 -0.96 -13.77
C MET A 72 -11.09 0.51 -14.19
N GLY A 73 -9.88 1.09 -14.16
CA GLY A 73 -9.63 2.50 -14.48
C GLY A 73 -10.04 3.47 -13.38
N ASP A 74 -10.18 2.97 -12.14
CA ASP A 74 -10.59 3.75 -10.97
C ASP A 74 -9.52 3.81 -9.89
N TRP A 75 -8.41 3.07 -9.97
CA TRP A 75 -7.40 3.10 -8.91
C TRP A 75 -6.19 3.97 -9.27
N PRO A 76 -5.93 5.11 -8.60
CA PRO A 76 -4.80 5.95 -8.97
C PRO A 76 -3.48 5.34 -8.50
N GLU A 77 -2.64 4.91 -9.45
CA GLU A 77 -1.36 4.25 -9.19
C GLU A 77 -0.18 5.03 -9.77
N TRP A 78 0.98 4.82 -9.18
CA TRP A 78 2.25 5.25 -9.75
C TRP A 78 3.38 4.28 -9.40
N THR A 79 4.43 4.24 -10.23
CA THR A 79 5.64 3.44 -9.97
C THR A 79 6.78 4.32 -9.49
N LEU A 80 7.45 3.94 -8.40
CA LEU A 80 8.77 4.46 -8.05
C LEU A 80 9.84 3.57 -8.68
N ARG A 81 10.65 4.13 -9.57
CA ARG A 81 11.82 3.46 -10.15
C ARG A 81 13.09 3.98 -9.48
N ARG A 82 13.82 3.08 -8.81
CA ARG A 82 15.07 3.38 -8.09
C ARG A 82 16.27 3.33 -9.04
N ASP A 83 17.40 3.86 -8.59
CA ASP A 83 18.64 3.93 -9.39
C ASP A 83 19.23 2.54 -9.71
N ASP A 84 18.90 1.52 -8.92
CA ASP A 84 19.28 0.12 -9.14
C ASP A 84 18.36 -0.61 -10.15
N GLY A 85 17.39 0.09 -10.73
CA GLY A 85 16.41 -0.46 -11.67
C GLY A 85 15.23 -1.17 -11.02
N GLN A 86 15.19 -1.28 -9.67
CA GLN A 86 14.02 -1.83 -8.99
C GLN A 86 12.83 -0.89 -9.11
N GLU A 87 11.66 -1.49 -9.35
CA GLU A 87 10.40 -0.78 -9.46
C GLU A 87 9.42 -1.22 -8.40
N ARG A 88 8.65 -0.27 -7.87
CA ARG A 88 7.55 -0.56 -6.95
C ARG A 88 6.35 0.31 -7.21
N THR A 89 5.18 -0.31 -7.28
CA THR A 89 3.91 0.39 -7.48
C THR A 89 3.30 0.83 -6.15
N TRP A 90 2.77 2.05 -6.14
CA TRP A 90 2.12 2.68 -5.00
C TRP A 90 0.81 3.32 -5.43
N THR A 91 -0.09 3.56 -4.48
CA THR A 91 -1.26 4.42 -4.68
C THR A 91 -0.81 5.88 -4.69
N ARG A 92 -1.45 6.74 -5.50
CA ARG A 92 -1.25 8.19 -5.42
C ARG A 92 -1.95 8.73 -4.17
N GLU A 93 -1.18 9.20 -3.22
CA GLU A 93 -1.66 9.73 -1.94
C GLU A 93 -1.67 11.27 -1.99
N GLY A 94 -2.60 11.92 -1.27
CA GLY A 94 -2.74 13.38 -1.32
C GLY A 94 -3.24 13.89 -2.67
N ASP A 95 -2.61 14.95 -3.20
CA ASP A 95 -2.96 15.52 -4.51
C ASP A 95 -2.44 14.63 -5.66
N HIS A 96 -3.31 13.73 -6.15
CA HIS A 96 -2.94 12.74 -7.17
C HIS A 96 -2.52 13.37 -8.51
N THR A 97 -2.81 14.65 -8.76
CA THR A 97 -2.43 15.32 -10.01
C THR A 97 -0.96 15.71 -10.04
N ARG A 98 -0.27 15.71 -8.88
CA ARG A 98 1.15 16.09 -8.79
C ARG A 98 2.13 15.01 -9.21
N TYR A 99 1.67 13.77 -9.33
CA TYR A 99 2.49 12.67 -9.80
C TYR A 99 2.64 12.80 -11.31
N VAL A 100 3.86 12.98 -11.80
CA VAL A 100 4.18 13.12 -13.22
C VAL A 100 5.41 12.28 -13.54
N ASP A 101 5.34 11.50 -14.60
CA ASP A 101 6.45 10.67 -15.07
C ASP A 101 7.73 11.49 -15.24
N GLY A 102 8.85 10.95 -14.76
CA GLY A 102 10.17 11.58 -14.85
C GLY A 102 10.56 12.49 -13.68
N LEU A 103 9.63 12.87 -12.78
CA LEU A 103 9.97 13.66 -11.59
C LEU A 103 10.80 12.84 -10.59
N ARG A 104 11.77 13.48 -9.92
CA ARG A 104 12.42 12.87 -8.76
C ARG A 104 11.40 12.71 -7.63
N ALA A 105 11.47 11.57 -6.94
CA ALA A 105 10.58 11.24 -5.85
C ALA A 105 11.38 10.72 -4.65
N ARG A 106 10.93 11.11 -3.46
CA ARG A 106 11.37 10.58 -2.18
C ARG A 106 10.15 10.16 -1.40
N ILE A 107 10.11 8.90 -0.99
CA ILE A 107 9.04 8.38 -0.14
C ILE A 107 9.60 7.90 1.18
N ARG A 108 8.81 8.07 2.24
CA ARG A 108 9.07 7.42 3.52
C ARG A 108 8.07 6.30 3.70
N VAL A 109 8.62 5.11 3.92
CA VAL A 109 7.87 3.87 4.08
C VAL A 109 8.16 3.32 5.46
N ILE A 110 7.14 2.78 6.11
CA ILE A 110 7.26 2.00 7.34
C ILE A 110 6.80 0.58 7.08
N THR A 111 7.32 -0.37 7.85
CA THR A 111 6.80 -1.75 7.84
C THR A 111 5.88 -1.90 9.04
N VAL A 112 4.61 -2.23 8.77
CA VAL A 112 3.59 -2.50 9.79
C VAL A 112 3.13 -3.94 9.70
N ARG A 113 2.53 -4.45 10.77
CA ARG A 113 1.96 -5.80 10.79
C ARG A 113 0.45 -5.74 10.83
N TRP A 114 -0.21 -6.60 10.07
CA TRP A 114 -1.61 -6.93 10.28
C TRP A 114 -1.77 -7.75 11.56
N LYS A 115 -2.95 -7.70 12.18
CA LYS A 115 -3.25 -8.62 13.27
C LYS A 115 -3.17 -10.08 12.78
N PRO A 116 -2.65 -11.00 13.63
CA PRO A 116 -2.44 -12.40 13.25
C PRO A 116 -3.76 -13.14 12.95
N ASP A 117 -4.86 -12.70 13.54
CA ASP A 117 -6.21 -13.23 13.31
C ASP A 117 -6.93 -12.56 12.12
N SER A 118 -6.24 -11.71 11.36
CA SER A 118 -6.88 -11.02 10.25
C SER A 118 -7.20 -11.95 9.08
N PRO A 119 -8.35 -11.78 8.40
CA PRO A 119 -8.69 -12.58 7.22
C PRO A 119 -7.61 -12.54 6.15
N SER A 120 -6.93 -11.40 5.97
CA SER A 120 -5.83 -11.25 5.02
C SER A 120 -4.66 -12.20 5.32
N VAL A 121 -4.29 -12.34 6.60
CA VAL A 121 -3.23 -13.26 7.02
C VAL A 121 -3.71 -14.70 6.96
N LEU A 122 -4.89 -14.98 7.51
CA LEU A 122 -5.41 -16.34 7.65
C LEU A 122 -5.82 -16.99 6.31
N GLN A 123 -6.45 -16.23 5.41
CA GLN A 123 -7.03 -16.79 4.19
C GLN A 123 -6.07 -16.75 3.00
N LEU A 124 -5.23 -15.72 2.92
CA LEU A 124 -4.33 -15.54 1.77
C LEU A 124 -2.92 -16.07 2.04
N GLY A 125 -2.63 -16.53 3.26
CA GLY A 125 -1.29 -16.97 3.67
C GLY A 125 -0.23 -15.89 3.48
N GLN A 126 -0.65 -14.62 3.45
CA GLN A 126 0.22 -13.49 3.21
C GLN A 126 1.09 -13.23 4.44
N ASP A 127 2.30 -12.73 4.17
CA ASP A 127 3.14 -12.17 5.22
C ASP A 127 2.32 -11.11 5.99
N PRO A 128 2.24 -11.19 7.34
CA PRO A 128 1.58 -10.15 8.12
C PRO A 128 2.26 -8.80 7.96
N GLU A 129 3.53 -8.75 7.56
CA GLU A 129 4.25 -7.50 7.31
C GLU A 129 3.85 -6.87 5.98
N HIS A 130 3.52 -5.58 6.03
CA HIS A 130 3.20 -4.78 4.86
C HIS A 130 3.82 -3.40 4.98
N ASP A 131 4.33 -2.90 3.87
CA ASP A 131 4.90 -1.56 3.79
C ASP A 131 3.81 -0.49 3.61
N MET A 132 3.77 0.48 4.50
CA MET A 132 2.85 1.60 4.45
C MET A 132 3.59 2.89 4.12
N LEU A 133 3.06 3.64 3.16
CA LEU A 133 3.57 4.96 2.81
C LEU A 133 3.12 5.99 3.85
N ILE A 134 4.07 6.72 4.44
CA ILE A 134 3.78 7.77 5.44
C ILE A 134 4.14 9.18 4.98
N ALA A 135 4.98 9.33 3.95
CA ALA A 135 5.24 10.62 3.32
C ALA A 135 5.64 10.46 1.84
N VAL A 136 5.18 11.38 1.00
CA VAL A 136 5.64 11.56 -0.38
C VAL A 136 6.13 12.97 -0.58
N GLU A 137 7.37 13.09 -1.07
CA GLU A 137 7.96 14.33 -1.56
C GLU A 137 8.30 14.14 -3.03
N LEU A 138 7.88 15.09 -3.87
CA LEU A 138 8.20 15.11 -5.29
C LEU A 138 9.01 16.35 -5.64
N GLU A 139 9.83 16.25 -6.67
CA GLU A 139 10.44 17.40 -7.31
C GLU A 139 9.36 18.42 -7.72
N ALA A 140 9.62 19.69 -7.40
CA ALA A 140 8.72 20.78 -7.75
C ALA A 140 8.53 20.85 -9.27
N SER A 141 7.27 20.90 -9.71
CA SER A 141 6.90 20.99 -11.11
C SER A 141 5.54 21.65 -11.28
N ASP A 142 5.36 22.34 -12.39
CA ASP A 142 4.06 22.88 -12.82
C ASP A 142 3.23 21.88 -13.62
N HIS A 143 3.84 20.77 -14.07
CA HIS A 143 3.14 19.70 -14.78
C HIS A 143 2.17 18.95 -13.86
N ARG A 144 1.07 18.46 -14.42
CA ARG A 144 0.06 17.66 -13.72
C ARG A 144 -0.33 16.44 -14.56
N SER A 145 -0.56 15.32 -13.90
CA SER A 145 -1.17 14.14 -14.53
C SER A 145 -2.67 14.26 -14.62
N ASP A 146 -3.27 13.35 -15.40
CA ASP A 146 -4.71 13.24 -15.52
C ASP A 146 -5.37 13.00 -14.17
N ARG A 147 -6.32 13.90 -13.86
CA ARG A 147 -7.16 13.89 -12.66
C ARG A 147 -8.22 12.79 -12.71
N LEU A 148 -8.66 12.44 -13.91
CA LEU A 148 -9.78 11.53 -14.12
C LEU A 148 -9.31 10.18 -14.65
N GLY A 149 -9.80 9.12 -14.02
CA GLY A 149 -9.63 7.75 -14.51
C GLY A 149 -10.58 7.45 -15.66
N PRO A 150 -10.20 6.56 -16.60
CA PRO A 150 -11.05 6.14 -17.72
C PRO A 150 -12.16 5.17 -17.29
N GLY A 151 -12.23 4.79 -16.01
CA GLY A 151 -13.20 3.84 -15.49
C GLY A 151 -14.65 4.31 -15.55
N PRO A 152 -15.61 3.41 -15.25
CA PRO A 152 -17.04 3.70 -15.34
C PRO A 152 -17.54 4.74 -14.32
N PHE A 153 -16.68 5.16 -13.38
CA PHE A 153 -16.97 6.16 -12.36
C PHE A 153 -16.04 7.38 -12.50
N PRO A 154 -16.09 8.12 -13.62
CA PRO A 154 -15.30 9.32 -13.77
C PRO A 154 -15.67 10.31 -12.66
N GLY A 155 -14.67 10.88 -12.00
CA GLY A 155 -14.86 11.85 -10.92
C GLY A 155 -15.09 11.26 -9.54
N ALA A 156 -15.02 9.93 -9.35
CA ALA A 156 -15.01 9.31 -8.01
C ALA A 156 -13.88 9.88 -7.10
N TYR A 157 -12.86 10.47 -7.72
CA TYR A 157 -11.73 11.12 -7.06
C TYR A 157 -11.72 12.65 -7.24
N ASP A 158 -12.70 13.24 -7.94
CA ASP A 158 -12.77 14.69 -8.17
C ASP A 158 -13.19 15.45 -6.91
N ASP A 159 -14.03 14.86 -6.07
CA ASP A 159 -14.47 15.46 -4.81
C ASP A 159 -13.45 15.27 -3.68
N LEU A 160 -12.26 14.72 -3.98
CA LEU A 160 -11.10 14.78 -3.10
C LEU A 160 -10.45 16.17 -3.12
N ALA A 161 -11.27 17.21 -2.89
CA ALA A 161 -10.78 18.34 -2.10
C ALA A 161 -10.21 17.79 -0.77
N PRO A 162 -9.41 18.54 0.01
CA PRO A 162 -8.74 18.01 1.22
C PRO A 162 -9.67 17.61 2.40
N ARG A 163 -10.84 16.96 2.18
CA ARG A 163 -11.75 16.46 3.22
C ARG A 163 -12.50 15.18 2.84
N ARG A 164 -12.52 14.25 3.81
CA ARG A 164 -13.57 13.25 4.08
C ARG A 164 -13.79 12.16 3.02
N THR A 165 -12.79 11.31 2.76
CA THR A 165 -12.95 10.12 1.90
C THR A 165 -13.35 8.87 2.68
N LEU A 166 -14.41 8.20 2.21
CA LEU A 166 -14.93 6.94 2.72
C LEU A 166 -13.86 5.85 2.92
N ILE A 167 -13.56 5.52 4.17
CA ILE A 167 -12.83 4.30 4.56
C ILE A 167 -13.65 3.02 4.30
N GLY A 168 -14.94 3.14 3.97
CA GLY A 168 -15.83 2.00 3.76
C GLY A 168 -15.56 1.14 2.52
N TYR A 169 -14.88 1.66 1.49
CA TYR A 169 -14.69 0.93 0.23
C TYR A 169 -13.33 0.22 0.11
N HIS A 170 -12.29 0.73 0.79
CA HIS A 170 -10.90 0.39 0.49
C HIS A 170 -10.35 -0.88 1.18
N ASP A 171 -10.98 -1.33 2.25
CA ASP A 171 -10.57 -2.58 2.94
C ASP A 171 -11.24 -3.83 2.32
N ARG A 172 -12.42 -3.67 1.70
CA ARG A 172 -13.11 -4.77 1.01
C ARG A 172 -12.54 -5.08 -0.38
N ALA A 173 -12.07 -4.07 -1.11
CA ALA A 173 -11.60 -4.26 -2.49
C ALA A 173 -10.26 -5.02 -2.58
N ARG A 174 -9.33 -4.80 -1.64
CA ARG A 174 -8.07 -5.58 -1.57
C ARG A 174 -8.33 -7.06 -1.24
N ILE A 175 -9.29 -7.35 -0.37
CA ILE A 175 -9.67 -8.72 -0.01
C ILE A 175 -10.44 -9.40 -1.17
N ALA A 176 -11.33 -8.66 -1.86
CA ALA A 176 -12.15 -9.22 -2.93
C ALA A 176 -11.41 -9.43 -4.27
N ALA A 177 -10.37 -8.66 -4.55
CA ALA A 177 -9.58 -8.80 -5.79
C ALA A 177 -8.61 -10.00 -5.74
N CYS A 178 -8.04 -10.34 -4.57
CA CYS A 178 -7.24 -11.56 -4.42
C CYS A 178 -8.10 -12.84 -4.40
N ALA A 179 -9.36 -12.78 -3.96
CA ALA A 179 -10.23 -13.95 -3.90
C ALA A 179 -10.80 -14.40 -5.25
N ARG A 180 -10.68 -13.58 -6.32
CA ARG A 180 -11.32 -13.86 -7.62
C ARG A 180 -10.40 -14.55 -8.65
N THR A 181 -9.11 -14.68 -8.36
CA THR A 181 -8.14 -15.37 -9.25
C THR A 181 -7.99 -16.87 -8.93
N SER A 182 -8.82 -17.44 -8.05
CA SER A 182 -8.70 -18.84 -7.59
C SER A 182 -9.95 -19.69 -7.84
N ARG A 183 -10.88 -19.23 -8.69
CA ARG A 183 -12.10 -19.97 -9.04
C ARG A 183 -12.26 -20.12 -10.55
N GLU A 184 -11.26 -20.69 -11.20
CA GLU A 184 -11.49 -21.42 -12.46
C GLU A 184 -10.85 -22.80 -12.37
N SER A 185 -11.71 -23.82 -12.41
CA SER A 185 -11.47 -25.24 -12.69
C SER A 185 -10.55 -26.04 -11.74
N VAL A 186 -11.17 -26.74 -10.79
CA VAL A 186 -10.74 -28.10 -10.42
C VAL A 186 -11.87 -29.04 -10.86
N PRO A 187 -11.66 -29.94 -11.83
CA PRO A 187 -12.61 -31.01 -12.11
C PRO A 187 -12.58 -32.04 -10.97
N ASP A 188 -13.74 -32.61 -10.65
CA ASP A 188 -13.92 -33.72 -9.70
C ASP A 188 -12.89 -34.83 -9.94
N GLU A 189 -12.14 -35.19 -8.90
CA GLU A 189 -11.34 -36.41 -8.86
C GLU A 189 -11.74 -37.25 -7.62
N PRO A 190 -12.02 -38.56 -7.77
CA PRO A 190 -12.38 -39.42 -6.65
C PRO A 190 -11.14 -39.92 -5.89
N GLN A 191 -11.33 -40.12 -4.58
CA GLN A 191 -10.32 -40.61 -3.65
C GLN A 191 -9.73 -41.97 -4.02
N ILE A 192 -8.40 -42.05 -4.06
CA ILE A 192 -7.64 -43.28 -3.76
C ILE A 192 -6.44 -42.91 -2.88
N ALA A 193 -6.35 -43.56 -1.72
CA ALA A 193 -5.21 -43.51 -0.82
C ALA A 193 -4.09 -44.43 -1.31
N VAL A 194 -2.84 -43.96 -1.33
CA VAL A 194 -1.66 -44.84 -1.20
C VAL A 194 -0.54 -44.10 -0.46
N ASP A 195 0.04 -44.82 0.50
CA ASP A 195 1.21 -44.50 1.31
C ASP A 195 2.52 -44.27 0.54
N SER A 196 3.47 -43.69 1.29
CA SER A 196 4.91 -43.96 1.25
C SER A 196 5.87 -43.11 0.36
N PHE A 197 6.78 -42.46 1.10
CA PHE A 197 8.25 -42.53 1.01
C PHE A 197 9.08 -41.42 0.31
N CYS A 198 10.16 -41.05 1.04
CA CYS A 198 11.41 -40.36 0.67
C CYS A 198 11.31 -38.94 0.07
N GLY A 199 12.09 -37.94 0.48
CA GLY A 199 13.43 -37.95 1.08
C GLY A 199 14.47 -37.43 0.08
N GLN A 200 15.32 -36.49 0.52
CA GLN A 200 16.47 -35.84 -0.13
C GLN A 200 16.16 -34.51 -0.84
N ARG A 201 16.55 -33.35 -0.30
CA ARG A 201 17.91 -32.72 -0.27
C ARG A 201 18.61 -32.78 -1.62
N HIS A 202 18.99 -31.63 -2.16
CA HIS A 202 20.30 -31.39 -2.75
C HIS A 202 20.54 -29.87 -2.80
N GLU A 203 21.61 -29.42 -2.13
CA GLU A 203 22.20 -28.10 -2.26
C GLU A 203 23.14 -28.06 -3.48
N ALA A 204 23.26 -26.86 -4.05
CA ALA A 204 24.40 -26.24 -4.76
C ALA A 204 25.10 -26.99 -5.91
N PHE A 205 25.14 -26.39 -7.10
CA PHE A 205 26.13 -25.38 -7.55
C PHE A 205 25.63 -24.71 -8.83
#